data_AF-A0A9D0CT13-F1
#
_entry.id   AF-A0A9D0CT13-F1
#
_cell.length_a   1.000
_cell.length_b   1.000
_cell.length_c   1.000
_cell.angle_alpha   90.00
_cell.angle_beta   90.00
_cell.angle_gamma   90.00
#
_symmetry.space_group_name_H-M   'P 1'
#
loop_
_entity.id
_entity.type
_entity.pdbx_description
1 polymer ?
#
loop_
_entity_poly.entity_id
_entity_poly.type
_entity_poly.pdbx_seq_one_letter_code
_entity_poly.pdbx_strand_id
1 'polypeptide(L)' 'AKTIRNHKPLILNWFKAKKAFSSGVVEGLNNKAKVTTRNSYGFRTYRGAEVALYHALGNLPTPPMTHRFY' A
#
# COMPACT_ATOMS: atom_id res chain seq x y z
N ALA A 1 25.32 3.77 14.86
CA ALA A 1 24.20 4.53 14.23
C ALA A 1 24.62 5.17 12.89
N LYS A 2 24.84 4.36 11.83
CA LYS A 2 25.29 4.85 10.51
C LYS A 2 24.12 5.30 9.63
N THR A 3 23.00 4.57 9.69
CA THR A 3 21.81 4.79 8.86
C THR A 3 21.16 6.15 9.08
N ILE A 4 20.94 6.57 10.34
CA ILE A 4 20.36 7.89 10.66
C ILE A 4 21.28 9.03 10.21
N ARG A 5 22.60 8.90 10.39
CA ARG A 5 23.57 9.91 9.94
C ARG A 5 23.55 10.06 8.43
N ASN A 6 23.50 8.95 7.70
CA ASN A 6 23.43 8.94 6.24
C ASN A 6 22.13 9.54 5.70
N HIS A 7 20.98 9.31 6.38
CA HIS A 7 19.66 9.81 5.96
C HIS A 7 19.26 11.14 6.62
N LYS A 8 20.13 11.72 7.45
CA LYS A 8 19.93 13.02 8.11
C LYS A 8 19.35 14.11 7.19
N PRO A 9 19.86 14.34 5.96
CA PRO A 9 19.30 15.39 5.10
C PRO A 9 17.82 15.18 4.75
N LEU A 10 17.41 13.94 4.48
CA LEU A 10 16.02 13.60 4.16
C LEU A 10 15.11 13.71 5.37
N ILE A 11 15.56 13.24 6.54
CA ILE A 11 14.81 13.32 7.80
C ILE A 11 14.53 14.79 8.17
N LEU A 12 15.49 15.69 7.96
CA LEU A 12 15.31 17.11 8.27
C LEU A 12 14.28 17.81 7.37
N ASN A 13 14.03 17.30 6.16
CA ASN A 13 13.02 17.88 5.26
C ASN A 13 11.60 17.81 5.87
N TRP A 14 11.30 16.77 6.65
CA TRP A 14 10.02 16.65 7.37
C TRP A 14 9.78 17.82 8.33
N PHE A 15 10.82 18.22 9.07
CA PHE A 15 10.76 19.34 10.00
C PHE A 15 10.72 20.69 9.28
N LYS A 16 11.52 20.84 8.19
CA LYS A 16 11.48 22.05 7.34
C LYS A 16 10.10 22.27 6.72
N ALA A 17 9.45 21.20 6.27
CA ALA A 17 8.09 21.20 5.74
C ALA A 17 7.01 21.31 6.84
N LYS A 18 7.39 21.43 8.12
CA LYS A 18 6.48 21.59 9.27
C LYS A 18 5.37 20.54 9.33
N LYS A 19 5.67 19.28 8.96
CA LYS A 19 4.67 18.19 8.90
C LYS A 19 3.48 18.50 7.99
N ALA A 20 3.69 19.23 6.89
CA ALA A 20 2.64 19.60 5.95
C ALA A 20 1.86 18.41 5.35
N PHE A 21 2.45 17.21 5.36
CA PHE A 21 1.82 16.00 4.83
C PHE A 21 1.57 14.99 5.96
N SER A 22 0.45 14.28 5.91
CA SER A 22 0.17 13.18 6.84
C SER A 22 0.75 11.87 6.30
N SER A 23 1.51 11.15 7.12
CA SER A 23 1.96 9.79 6.81
C SER A 23 0.82 8.76 6.87
N GLY A 24 -0.33 9.09 7.47
CA GLY A 24 -1.41 8.13 7.72
C GLY A 24 -2.01 7.53 6.46
N VAL A 25 -2.06 8.29 5.35
CA VAL A 25 -2.54 7.77 4.05
C VAL A 25 -1.59 6.71 3.51
N VAL A 26 -0.29 6.96 3.58
CA VAL A 26 0.75 6.03 3.12
C VAL A 26 0.78 4.77 4.00
N GLU A 27 0.65 4.93 5.32
CA GLU A 27 0.55 3.81 6.26
C GLU A 27 -0.68 2.95 6.01
N GLY A 28 -1.84 3.58 5.78
CA GLY A 28 -3.08 2.88 5.43
C GLY A 28 -2.96 2.09 4.13
N LEU A 29 -2.39 2.69 3.09
CA LEU A 29 -2.14 2.02 1.81
C LEU A 29 -1.16 0.84 1.96
N ASN A 30 -0.07 1.01 2.71
CA ASN A 30 0.89 -0.06 2.97
C ASN A 30 0.25 -1.24 3.72
N ASN A 31 -0.60 -0.96 4.71
CA ASN A 31 -1.33 -2.00 5.42
C ASN A 31 -2.31 -2.74 4.50
N LYS A 32 -3.04 -2.01 3.66
CA LYS A 32 -3.96 -2.60 2.67
C LYS A 32 -3.21 -3.51 1.70
N ALA A 33 -2.11 -3.03 1.13
CA ALA A 33 -1.26 -3.82 0.24
C ALA A 33 -0.74 -5.10 0.92
N LYS A 34 -0.29 -5.01 2.18
CA LYS A 34 0.18 -6.17 2.95
C LYS A 34 -0.90 -7.24 3.12
N VAL A 35 -2.12 -6.84 3.45
CA VAL A 35 -3.26 -7.76 3.60
C VAL A 35 -3.63 -8.38 2.25
N THR A 36 -3.70 -7.57 1.19
CA THR A 36 -4.02 -8.07 -0.16
C THR A 36 -3.00 -9.09 -0.64
N THR A 37 -1.70 -8.83 -0.48
CA THR A 37 -0.63 -9.76 -0.85
C THR A 37 -0.73 -11.09 -0.09
N ARG A 38 -1.11 -11.05 1.18
CA ARG A 38 -1.32 -12.27 1.99
C ARG A 38 -2.53 -13.07 1.47
N ASN A 39 -3.62 -12.40 1.14
CA ASN A 39 -4.82 -13.04 0.59
C ASN A 39 -4.56 -13.64 -0.80
N SER A 40 -3.79 -12.95 -1.64
CA SER A 40 -3.46 -13.40 -3.00
C SER A 40 -2.43 -14.53 -3.04
N TYR A 41 -1.80 -14.87 -1.91
CA TYR A 41 -0.84 -15.97 -1.82
C TYR A 41 -1.42 -17.31 -2.31
N GLY A 42 -2.73 -17.52 -2.12
CA GLY A 42 -3.45 -18.70 -2.62
C GLY A 42 -3.43 -18.87 -4.14
N PHE A 43 -3.21 -17.80 -4.92
CA PHE A 43 -3.13 -17.87 -6.38
C PHE A 43 -1.80 -18.41 -6.91
N ARG A 44 -0.77 -18.51 -6.04
CA ARG A 44 0.57 -19.09 -6.33
C ARG A 44 1.27 -18.55 -7.59
N THR A 45 0.83 -17.40 -8.10
CA THR A 45 1.36 -16.76 -9.30
C THR A 45 1.51 -15.27 -9.06
N TYR A 46 2.56 -14.69 -9.65
CA TYR A 46 2.80 -13.25 -9.57
C TYR A 46 1.63 -12.45 -10.16
N ARG A 47 1.13 -12.88 -11.33
CA ARG A 47 -0.01 -12.25 -12.00
C ARG A 47 -1.27 -12.21 -11.14
N GLY A 48 -1.54 -13.27 -10.36
CA GLY A 48 -2.67 -13.29 -9.43
C GLY A 48 -2.52 -12.27 -8.30
N ALA A 49 -1.30 -12.10 -7.77
CA ALA A 49 -1.01 -11.08 -6.76
C ALA A 49 -1.10 -9.66 -7.32
N GLU A 50 -0.58 -9.43 -8.53
CA GLU A 50 -0.64 -8.16 -9.24
C GLU A 50 -2.08 -7.72 -9.50
N VAL A 51 -2.92 -8.59 -10.07
CA VAL A 51 -4.33 -8.31 -10.32
C VAL A 51 -5.08 -8.02 -9.01
N ALA A 52 -4.83 -8.80 -7.95
CA ALA A 52 -5.44 -8.55 -6.64
C ALA A 52 -5.06 -7.19 -6.06
N LEU A 53 -3.80 -6.77 -6.21
CA LEU A 53 -3.33 -5.44 -5.79
C LEU A 53 -3.99 -4.32 -6.60
N TYR A 54 -4.14 -4.49 -7.92
CA TYR A 54 -4.84 -3.50 -8.75
C TYR A 54 -6.31 -3.34 -8.33
N HIS A 55 -7.04 -4.43 -8.11
CA HIS A 55 -8.42 -4.32 -7.64
C HIS A 55 -8.51 -3.70 -6.24
N ALA A 56 -7.65 -4.10 -5.31
CA ALA A 56 -7.72 -3.61 -3.93
C ALA A 56 -7.27 -2.15 -3.78
N LEU A 57 -6.23 -1.72 -4.49
CA LEU A 57 -5.67 -0.37 -4.37
C LEU A 57 -6.27 0.60 -5.40
N GLY A 58 -6.49 0.13 -6.63
CA GLY A 58 -6.94 0.94 -7.76
C GLY A 58 -8.46 0.95 -8.01
N ASN A 59 -9.23 0.18 -7.24
CA ASN A 59 -10.69 0.09 -7.37
C ASN A 59 -11.14 -0.23 -8.81
N LEU A 60 -10.42 -1.14 -9.48
CA LEU A 60 -10.73 -1.54 -10.85
C LEU A 60 -12.13 -2.17 -10.94
N PRO A 61 -12.86 -1.91 -12.03
CA PRO A 61 -14.20 -2.46 -12.22
C PRO A 61 -14.15 -3.98 -12.15
N THR A 62 -15.08 -4.56 -11.40
CA THR A 62 -15.28 -5.99 -11.33
C THR A 62 -16.40 -6.40 -12.28
N PRO A 63 -16.36 -7.62 -12.84
CA PRO A 63 -17.46 -8.13 -13.63
C PRO A 63 -18.75 -8.18 -12.79
N PRO A 64 -19.93 -8.03 -13.44
CA PRO A 64 -21.21 -8.09 -12.74
C PRO A 64 -21.35 -9.46 -12.05
N MET A 65 -21.45 -9.45 -10.73
CA MET A 65 -21.68 -10.67 -9.94
C MET A 65 -23.18 -10.88 -9.73
N THR A 66 -23.64 -12.11 -9.96
CA THR A 66 -25.03 -12.54 -9.74
C THR A 66 -25.46 -12.44 -8.27
N HIS A 67 -24.51 -12.63 -7.34
CA HIS A 67 -24.76 -12.56 -5.90
C HIS A 67 -23.74 -11.64 -5.22
N ARG A 68 -24.21 -10.78 -4.31
CA ARG A 68 -23.38 -9.99 -3.41
C ARG A 68 -23.69 -10.41 -1.98
N PHE A 69 -22.66 -10.74 -1.22
CA PHE A 69 -22.77 -10.94 0.23
C PHE A 69 -22.38 -9.62 0.89
N TYR A 70 -23.23 -9.15 1.80
CA TYR A 70 -23.06 -7.91 2.58
C TYR A 70 -22.50 -8.20 3.96
#